data_AF-A0A2N1F943-F1
#
_entry.id   AF-A0A2N1F943-F1
#
_cell.length_a   1.000
_cell.length_b   1.000
_cell.length_c   1.000
_cell.angle_alpha   90.00
_cell.angle_beta   90.00
_cell.angle_gamma   90.00
#
_symmetry.space_group_name_H-M   'P 1'
#
loop_
_entity.id
_entity.type
_entity.pdbx_description
1 polymer ?
#
loop_
_entity_poly.entity_id
_entity_poly.type
_entity_poly.pdbx_seq_one_letter_code
_entity_poly.pdbx_strand_id
1 'polypeptide(L)'
;MEKVNCPACKSEQTENIEFCKNCEFPFKGTEKERAIHIGKFINKKGVLFDSGDSIERSQQILYGIAGINLLFMIIGFFSIGSDYITIIINLTITSIIAFCGYKIMENPIRYTIIPLILLLTVYTFNLIFDPTFFTRGIMVKLMIIGSLIYSIYLIKSAEKFKAKYNVEK
;
A
#
# COMPACT_ATOMS: atom_id res chain seq x y z
N MET A 1 2.04 -39.05 -22.49
CA MET A 1 2.54 -38.57 -21.18
C MET A 1 1.35 -38.10 -20.40
N GLU A 2 1.02 -38.75 -19.28
CA GLU A 2 -0.05 -38.30 -18.40
C GLU A 2 0.35 -36.96 -17.74
N LYS A 3 -0.66 -36.13 -17.53
CA LYS A 3 -0.55 -34.76 -17.01
C LYS A 3 -1.17 -34.72 -15.63
N VAL A 4 -0.45 -34.17 -14.66
CA VAL A 4 -0.87 -34.01 -13.26
C VAL A 4 -0.90 -32.54 -12.88
N ASN A 5 -1.97 -32.11 -12.21
CA ASN A 5 -2.08 -30.74 -11.72
C ASN A 5 -1.41 -30.58 -10.36
N CYS A 6 -0.64 -29.51 -10.18
CA CYS A 6 -0.06 -29.17 -8.88
C CYS A 6 -1.17 -28.79 -7.88
N PRO A 7 -1.25 -29.40 -6.69
CA PRO A 7 -2.27 -29.07 -5.70
C PRO A 7 -2.11 -27.66 -5.10
N ALA A 8 -0.90 -27.09 -5.12
CA ALA A 8 -0.64 -25.76 -4.57
C ALA A 8 -0.96 -24.63 -5.56
N CYS A 9 -0.37 -24.66 -6.76
CA CYS A 9 -0.51 -23.58 -7.75
C CYS A 9 -1.39 -23.91 -8.95
N LYS A 10 -1.95 -25.13 -9.02
CA LYS A 10 -2.82 -25.62 -10.12
C LYS A 10 -2.18 -25.65 -11.51
N SER A 11 -0.87 -25.43 -11.63
CA SER A 11 -0.19 -25.55 -12.92
C SER A 11 -0.13 -27.00 -13.37
N GLU A 12 -0.33 -27.23 -14.66
CA GLU A 12 -0.20 -28.54 -15.28
C GLU A 12 1.27 -28.97 -15.30
N GLN A 13 1.54 -30.21 -14.90
CA GLN A 13 2.88 -30.79 -14.83
C GLN A 13 2.91 -32.15 -15.52
N THR A 14 4.09 -32.55 -15.97
CA THR A 14 4.35 -33.93 -16.39
C THR A 14 4.36 -34.86 -15.18
N GLU A 15 3.89 -36.09 -15.34
CA GLU A 15 4.06 -37.12 -14.32
C GLU A 15 5.53 -37.36 -13.92
N ASN A 16 5.71 -37.85 -12.69
CA ASN A 16 6.98 -38.28 -12.10
C ASN A 16 8.04 -37.19 -11.84
N ILE A 17 7.62 -35.93 -11.72
CA ILE A 17 8.48 -34.84 -11.24
C ILE A 17 8.67 -34.89 -9.71
N GLU A 18 9.82 -34.46 -9.22
CA GLU A 18 10.06 -34.34 -7.77
C GLU A 18 9.48 -33.06 -7.20
N PHE A 19 9.63 -31.95 -7.93
CA PHE A 19 9.17 -30.62 -7.55
C PHE A 19 8.37 -29.97 -8.68
N CYS A 20 7.32 -29.22 -8.32
CA CYS A 20 6.61 -28.38 -9.27
C CYS A 20 7.54 -27.32 -9.85
N LYS A 21 7.60 -27.21 -11.18
CA LYS A 21 8.44 -26.23 -11.88
C LYS A 21 8.01 -24.77 -11.64
N ASN A 22 6.75 -24.55 -11.24
CA ASN A 22 6.22 -23.21 -10.98
C ASN A 22 6.32 -22.82 -9.50
N CYS A 23 5.79 -23.65 -8.60
CA CYS A 23 5.69 -23.29 -7.18
C CYS A 23 6.67 -24.00 -6.24
N GLU A 24 7.50 -24.92 -6.74
CA GLU A 24 8.44 -25.75 -5.96
C GLU A 24 7.74 -26.74 -5.00
N PHE A 25 6.46 -27.07 -5.25
CA PHE A 25 5.73 -28.06 -4.46
C PHE A 25 6.37 -29.46 -4.57
N PRO A 26 6.68 -30.15 -3.44
CA PRO A 26 7.34 -31.45 -3.45
C PRO A 26 6.35 -32.61 -3.70
N PHE A 27 6.31 -33.16 -4.90
CA PHE A 27 5.42 -34.27 -5.25
C PHE A 27 5.79 -35.58 -4.54
N LYS A 28 7.09 -35.84 -4.37
CA LYS A 28 7.62 -37.02 -3.66
C LYS A 28 7.90 -36.76 -2.17
N GLY A 29 7.51 -35.59 -1.66
CA GLY A 29 7.71 -35.23 -0.25
C GLY A 29 6.77 -35.97 0.69
N THR A 30 7.13 -35.98 1.98
CA THR A 30 6.25 -36.49 3.04
C THR A 30 4.94 -35.70 3.10
N GLU A 31 3.88 -36.27 3.68
CA GLU A 31 2.62 -35.54 3.89
C GLU A 31 2.83 -34.23 4.66
N LYS A 32 3.71 -34.26 5.67
CA LYS A 32 4.10 -33.08 6.45
C LYS A 32 4.73 -32.00 5.59
N GLU A 33 5.69 -32.34 4.73
CA GLU A 33 6.35 -31.38 3.84
C GLU A 33 5.37 -30.77 2.83
N ARG A 34 4.51 -31.61 2.25
CA ARG A 34 3.44 -31.17 1.34
C ARG A 34 2.47 -30.20 2.02
N ALA A 35 2.02 -30.53 3.23
CA ALA A 35 1.14 -29.66 4.02
C ALA A 35 1.80 -28.33 4.39
N ILE A 36 3.06 -28.35 4.85
CA ILE A 36 3.82 -27.13 5.17
C ILE A 36 3.99 -26.26 3.94
N HIS A 37 4.30 -26.85 2.77
CA HIS A 37 4.44 -26.12 1.53
C HIS A 37 3.12 -25.44 1.13
N ILE A 38 2.00 -26.18 1.15
CA ILE A 38 0.67 -25.63 0.84
C ILE A 38 0.34 -24.47 1.78
N GLY A 39 0.56 -24.63 3.09
CA GLY A 39 0.33 -23.56 4.06
C GLY A 39 1.17 -22.30 3.76
N LYS A 40 2.46 -22.46 3.47
CA LYS A 40 3.35 -21.34 3.08
C LYS A 40 2.89 -20.69 1.78
N PHE A 41 2.48 -21.47 0.79
CA PHE A 41 2.03 -20.97 -0.50
C PHE A 41 0.72 -20.19 -0.38
N ILE A 42 -0.26 -20.71 0.38
CA ILE A 42 -1.52 -20.02 0.66
C ILE A 42 -1.26 -18.69 1.39
N ASN A 43 -0.43 -18.70 2.43
CA ASN A 43 -0.10 -17.49 3.17
C ASN A 43 0.55 -16.42 2.27
N LYS A 44 1.52 -16.82 1.43
CA LYS A 44 2.14 -15.92 0.46
C LYS A 44 1.16 -15.42 -0.60
N LYS A 45 0.20 -16.25 -1.01
CA LYS A 45 -0.88 -15.86 -1.93
C LYS A 45 -1.83 -14.84 -1.28
N GLY A 46 -2.06 -14.93 0.04
CA GLY A 46 -2.86 -13.97 0.81
C GLY A 46 -2.38 -12.53 0.66
N VAL A 47 -1.07 -12.32 0.51
CA VAL A 47 -0.46 -11.00 0.26
C VAL A 47 -1.04 -10.30 -0.99
N LEU A 48 -1.54 -11.05 -1.98
CA LEU A 48 -2.19 -10.46 -3.15
C LEU A 48 -3.53 -9.79 -2.80
N PHE A 49 -4.30 -10.42 -1.92
CA PHE A 49 -5.57 -9.89 -1.43
C PHE A 49 -5.31 -8.72 -0.47
N ASP A 50 -4.42 -8.91 0.51
CA ASP A 50 -4.03 -7.87 1.47
C ASP A 50 -3.49 -6.62 0.78
N SER A 51 -2.76 -6.80 -0.32
CA SER A 51 -2.29 -5.68 -1.14
C SER A 51 -3.44 -4.87 -1.72
N GLY A 52 -4.50 -5.50 -2.23
CA GLY A 52 -5.67 -4.80 -2.78
C GLY A 52 -6.37 -3.96 -1.72
N ASP A 53 -6.71 -4.59 -0.59
CA ASP A 53 -7.33 -3.94 0.55
C ASP A 53 -6.48 -2.77 1.09
N SER A 54 -5.15 -2.92 1.10
CA SER A 54 -4.24 -1.87 1.56
C SER A 54 -4.25 -0.64 0.65
N ILE A 55 -4.47 -0.81 -0.65
CA ILE A 55 -4.54 0.28 -1.63
C ILE A 55 -5.84 1.06 -1.42
N GLU A 56 -6.97 0.37 -1.24
CA GLU A 56 -8.26 0.99 -0.93
C GLU A 56 -8.22 1.78 0.38
N ARG A 57 -7.62 1.20 1.43
CA ARG A 57 -7.43 1.91 2.70
C ARG A 57 -6.54 3.14 2.53
N SER A 58 -5.46 3.03 1.76
CA SER A 58 -4.58 4.18 1.48
C SER A 58 -5.32 5.27 0.71
N GLN A 59 -6.17 4.91 -0.25
CA GLN A 59 -7.05 5.86 -0.93
C GLN A 59 -7.97 6.60 0.03
N GLN A 60 -8.64 5.87 0.94
CA GLN A 60 -9.52 6.46 1.95
C GLN A 60 -8.76 7.40 2.89
N ILE A 61 -7.54 7.03 3.29
CA ILE A 61 -6.67 7.90 4.12
C ILE A 61 -6.31 9.18 3.37
N LEU A 62 -5.90 9.09 2.11
CA LEU A 62 -5.55 10.26 1.30
C LEU A 62 -6.74 11.21 1.11
N TYR A 63 -7.93 10.68 0.85
CA TYR A 63 -9.14 11.48 0.79
C TYR A 63 -9.54 12.06 2.14
N GLY A 64 -9.36 11.32 3.24
CA GLY A 64 -9.58 11.81 4.59
C GLY A 64 -8.68 13.01 4.92
N ILE A 65 -7.39 12.91 4.59
CA ILE A 65 -6.43 14.01 4.76
C ILE A 65 -6.82 15.21 3.91
N ALA A 66 -7.15 15.00 2.63
CA ALA A 66 -7.55 16.07 1.74
C ALA A 66 -8.82 16.77 2.26
N GLY A 67 -9.82 16.02 2.71
CA GLY A 67 -11.06 16.55 3.28
C GLY A 67 -10.83 17.36 4.56
N ILE A 68 -10.02 16.85 5.49
CA ILE A 68 -9.67 17.56 6.73
C ILE A 68 -8.91 18.86 6.43
N ASN A 69 -7.93 18.83 5.51
CA ASN A 69 -7.19 20.03 5.12
C ASN A 69 -8.11 21.08 4.49
N LEU A 70 -9.05 20.66 3.64
CA LEU A 70 -10.01 21.55 3.01
C LEU A 70 -10.94 22.20 4.06
N LEU A 71 -11.42 21.42 5.05
CA LEU A 71 -12.20 21.97 6.16
C LEU A 71 -11.43 23.01 6.97
N PHE A 72 -10.17 22.73 7.33
CA PHE A 72 -9.34 23.70 8.05
C PHE A 72 -9.07 24.97 7.24
N MET A 73 -8.88 24.83 5.93
CA MET A 73 -8.72 25.98 5.04
C MET A 73 -9.98 26.87 5.02
N ILE A 74 -11.18 26.27 4.95
CA ILE A 74 -12.45 27.02 5.00
C ILE A 74 -12.59 27.77 6.34
N ILE A 75 -12.34 27.09 7.47
CA ILE A 75 -12.41 27.71 8.81
C ILE A 75 -11.40 28.86 8.93
N GLY A 76 -10.17 28.65 8.45
CA GLY A 76 -9.11 29.66 8.45
C GLY A 76 -9.48 30.89 7.64
N PHE A 77 -10.08 30.70 6.46
CA PHE A 77 -10.53 31.79 5.58
C PHE A 77 -11.57 32.72 6.24
N PHE A 78 -12.48 32.16 7.04
CA PHE A 78 -13.51 32.95 7.73
C PHE A 78 -13.01 33.61 9.04
N SER A 79 -11.96 33.08 9.67
CA SER A 79 -11.57 33.50 11.03
C SER A 79 -10.40 34.48 11.08
N ILE A 80 -9.46 34.38 10.15
CA ILE A 80 -8.18 35.09 10.17
C ILE A 80 -8.04 35.75 8.81
N GLY A 81 -7.91 37.08 8.77
CA GLY A 81 -7.79 37.84 7.52
C GLY A 81 -6.88 37.16 6.49
N SER A 82 -7.30 37.19 5.23
CA SER A 82 -6.82 36.29 4.18
C SER A 82 -5.35 36.51 3.82
N ASP A 83 -4.46 35.70 4.40
CA ASP A 83 -3.17 35.43 3.79
C ASP A 83 -3.36 34.52 2.57
N TYR A 84 -3.53 35.16 1.42
CA TYR A 84 -3.74 34.49 0.14
C TYR A 84 -2.60 33.51 -0.19
N ILE A 85 -1.36 33.79 0.23
CA ILE A 85 -0.20 32.94 -0.06
C ILE A 85 -0.37 31.59 0.66
N THR A 86 -0.69 31.64 1.95
CA THR A 86 -0.91 30.43 2.76
C THR A 86 -2.08 29.59 2.23
N ILE A 87 -3.16 30.24 1.78
CA ILE A 87 -4.31 29.54 1.20
C ILE A 87 -3.94 28.82 -0.10
N ILE A 88 -3.23 29.50 -1.02
CA ILE A 88 -2.82 28.92 -2.31
C ILE A 88 -1.90 27.72 -2.12
N ILE A 89 -0.95 27.80 -1.17
CA ILE A 89 -0.04 26.70 -0.86
C ILE A 89 -0.81 25.49 -0.31
N ASN A 90 -1.69 25.71 0.67
CA ASN A 90 -2.49 24.63 1.26
C ASN A 90 -3.46 23.99 0.25
N LEU A 91 -4.06 24.80 -0.62
CA LEU A 91 -4.91 24.31 -1.69
C LEU A 91 -4.11 23.42 -2.64
N THR A 92 -2.91 23.86 -3.05
CA THR A 92 -2.04 23.10 -3.95
C THR A 92 -1.64 21.75 -3.34
N ILE A 93 -1.22 21.73 -2.08
CA ILE A 93 -0.88 20.50 -1.35
C ILE A 93 -2.09 19.56 -1.28
N THR A 94 -3.26 20.10 -0.94
CA THR A 94 -4.51 19.33 -0.83
C THR A 94 -4.91 18.73 -2.17
N SER A 95 -4.81 19.50 -3.26
CA SER A 95 -5.09 19.03 -4.61
C SER A 95 -4.14 17.91 -5.05
N ILE A 96 -2.84 18.03 -4.75
CA ILE A 96 -1.86 16.97 -5.06
C ILE A 96 -2.21 15.67 -4.31
N ILE A 97 -2.53 15.76 -3.01
CA ILE A 97 -2.91 14.60 -2.19
C ILE A 97 -4.18 13.95 -2.73
N ALA A 98 -5.21 14.75 -3.05
CA ALA A 98 -6.46 14.25 -3.61
C ALA A 98 -6.26 13.58 -4.98
N PHE A 99 -5.44 14.19 -5.85
CA PHE A 99 -5.11 13.63 -7.15
C PHE A 99 -4.37 12.28 -7.02
N CYS A 100 -3.44 12.17 -6.08
CA CYS A 100 -2.78 10.91 -5.78
C CYS A 100 -3.78 9.85 -5.29
N GLY A 101 -4.73 10.22 -4.42
CA GLY A 101 -5.82 9.35 -3.99
C GLY A 101 -6.68 8.85 -5.15
N TYR A 102 -7.00 9.70 -6.12
CA TYR A 102 -7.74 9.31 -7.32
C TYR A 102 -6.99 8.30 -8.19
N LYS A 103 -5.69 8.52 -8.40
CA LYS A 103 -4.85 7.71 -9.31
C LYS A 103 -4.18 6.50 -8.67
N ILE A 104 -4.34 6.29 -7.36
CA ILE A 104 -3.65 5.21 -6.63
C ILE A 104 -3.99 3.82 -7.16
N MET A 105 -5.19 3.60 -7.73
CA MET A 105 -5.60 2.31 -8.30
C MET A 105 -4.83 1.95 -9.58
N GLU A 106 -4.33 2.94 -10.33
CA GLU A 106 -3.59 2.70 -11.57
C GLU A 106 -2.11 2.40 -11.31
N ASN A 107 -1.48 3.17 -10.41
CA ASN A 107 -0.07 2.99 -10.06
C ASN A 107 0.15 3.16 -8.54
N PRO A 108 -0.19 2.13 -7.75
CA PRO A 108 -0.22 2.23 -6.29
C PRO A 108 1.09 2.71 -5.68
N ILE A 109 2.24 2.20 -6.16
CA ILE A 109 3.56 2.57 -5.61
C ILE A 109 3.83 4.07 -5.78
N ARG A 110 3.71 4.59 -7.01
CA ARG A 110 4.02 5.99 -7.32
C ARG A 110 3.11 6.94 -6.56
N TYR A 111 1.81 6.69 -6.58
CA TYR A 111 0.81 7.55 -5.96
C TYR A 111 0.67 7.37 -4.44
N THR A 112 1.36 6.39 -3.83
CA THR A 112 1.53 6.32 -2.37
C THR A 112 2.79 7.04 -1.91
N ILE A 113 3.89 6.96 -2.68
CA ILE A 113 5.18 7.57 -2.32
C ILE A 113 5.13 9.10 -2.40
N ILE A 114 4.52 9.66 -3.46
CA ILE A 114 4.43 11.12 -3.63
C ILE A 114 3.77 11.81 -2.43
N PRO A 115 2.55 11.44 -2.01
CA PRO A 115 1.93 12.08 -0.85
C PRO A 115 2.66 11.76 0.45
N LEU A 116 3.30 10.58 0.58
CA LEU A 116 4.13 10.26 1.74
C LEU A 116 5.29 11.23 1.91
N ILE A 117 6.06 11.47 0.84
CA ILE A 117 7.18 12.43 0.86
C ILE A 117 6.66 13.84 1.12
N LEU A 118 5.56 14.23 0.48
CA LEU A 118 4.95 15.55 0.67
C LEU A 118 4.54 15.77 2.13
N LEU A 119 3.88 14.79 2.76
CA LEU A 119 3.48 14.84 4.17
C LEU A 119 4.69 14.90 5.11
N LEU A 120 5.73 14.11 4.85
CA LEU A 120 6.96 14.15 5.63
C LEU A 120 7.63 15.53 5.55
N THR A 121 7.69 16.12 4.36
CA THR A 121 8.22 17.47 4.16
C THR A 121 7.39 18.48 4.95
N VAL A 122 6.07 18.49 4.79
CA VAL A 122 5.18 19.43 5.50
C VAL A 122 5.31 19.27 7.02
N TYR A 123 5.38 18.04 7.55
CA TYR A 123 5.53 17.82 8.98
C TYR A 123 6.91 18.23 9.51
N THR A 124 7.97 18.03 8.72
CA THR A 124 9.33 18.45 9.08
C THR A 124 9.44 19.98 9.08
N PHE A 125 8.87 20.64 8.08
CA PHE A 125 8.78 22.10 8.05
C PHE A 125 8.03 22.63 9.28
N ASN A 126 6.84 22.10 9.58
CA ASN A 126 6.07 22.52 10.75
C ASN A 126 6.82 22.31 12.07
N LEU A 127 7.60 21.23 12.20
CA LEU A 127 8.43 20.98 13.38
C LEU A 127 9.50 22.07 13.59
N ILE A 128 10.09 22.58 12.51
CA ILE A 128 11.13 23.62 12.57
C ILE A 128 10.53 24.99 12.93
N PHE A 129 9.39 25.33 12.33
CA PHE A 129 8.76 26.65 12.53
C PHE A 129 8.01 26.77 13.85
N ASP A 130 7.30 25.71 14.28
CA ASP A 130 6.60 25.73 15.56
C ASP A 130 6.45 24.31 16.15
N PRO A 131 7.29 23.94 17.15
CA PRO A 131 7.27 22.62 17.76
C PRO A 131 5.98 22.35 18.57
N THR A 132 5.17 23.36 18.89
CA THR A 132 3.89 23.15 19.60
C THR A 132 2.83 22.50 18.71
N PHE A 133 2.91 22.68 17.37
CA PHE A 133 2.06 21.97 16.40
C PHE A 133 2.49 20.50 16.18
N PHE A 134 3.71 20.15 16.58
CA PHE A 134 4.21 18.78 16.45
C PHE A 134 3.55 17.84 17.46
N THR A 135 3.42 18.27 18.72
CA THR A 135 2.86 17.44 19.81
C THR A 135 1.35 17.24 19.68
N ARG A 136 0.63 18.21 19.10
CA ARG A 136 -0.80 18.06 18.77
C ARG A 136 -0.98 17.14 17.57
N GLY A 137 -1.64 16.00 17.79
CA GLY A 137 -2.00 15.06 16.73
C GLY A 137 -0.86 14.18 16.21
N ILE A 138 0.27 14.09 16.93
CA ILE A 138 1.42 13.26 16.53
C ILE A 138 1.03 11.79 16.29
N MET A 139 0.13 11.25 17.12
CA MET A 139 -0.38 9.87 16.97
C MET A 139 -1.08 9.66 15.63
N VAL A 140 -1.91 10.62 15.20
CA VAL A 140 -2.63 10.54 13.92
C VAL A 140 -1.66 10.64 12.75
N LYS A 141 -0.69 11.57 12.83
CA LYS A 141 0.36 11.74 11.79
C LYS A 141 1.20 10.46 11.62
N LEU A 142 1.61 9.84 12.73
CA LEU A 142 2.35 8.59 12.72
C LEU A 142 1.50 7.43 12.20
N MET A 143 0.22 7.37 12.56
CA MET A 143 -0.71 6.36 12.05
C MET A 143 -0.88 6.46 10.52
N ILE A 144 -1.03 7.69 9.99
CA ILE A 144 -1.10 7.96 8.55
C ILE A 144 0.18 7.48 7.85
N ILE A 145 1.34 7.94 8.31
CA ILE A 145 2.65 7.59 7.72
C ILE A 145 2.86 6.07 7.77
N GLY A 146 2.62 5.45 8.93
CA GLY A 146 2.77 4.02 9.13
C GLY A 146 1.86 3.21 8.20
N SER A 147 0.61 3.63 8.02
CA SER A 147 -0.32 2.98 7.11
C SER A 147 0.14 3.06 5.64
N LEU A 148 0.62 4.23 5.20
CA LEU A 148 1.12 4.40 3.83
C LEU A 148 2.40 3.58 3.59
N ILE A 149 3.32 3.54 4.55
CA ILE A 149 4.53 2.70 4.48
C ILE A 149 4.15 1.21 4.41
N TYR A 150 3.20 0.78 5.25
CA TYR A 150 2.71 -0.59 5.25
C TYR A 150 2.07 -0.98 3.91
N SER A 151 1.28 -0.08 3.31
CA SER A 151 0.72 -0.31 1.97
C SER A 151 1.82 -0.48 0.93
N ILE A 152 2.87 0.35 0.92
CA ILE A 152 4.01 0.19 0.00
C ILE A 152 4.68 -1.18 0.18
N TYR A 153 4.85 -1.63 1.43
CA TYR A 153 5.44 -2.94 1.73
C TYR A 153 4.59 -4.10 1.17
N LEU A 154 3.27 -4.05 1.35
CA LEU A 154 2.35 -5.06 0.83
C LEU A 154 2.36 -5.09 -0.70
N ILE A 155 2.29 -3.92 -1.35
CA ILE A 155 2.31 -3.83 -2.82
C ILE A 155 3.59 -4.44 -3.39
N LYS A 156 4.76 -4.10 -2.84
CA LYS A 156 6.04 -4.69 -3.27
C LYS A 156 6.10 -6.20 -3.03
N SER A 157 5.52 -6.68 -1.94
CA SER A 157 5.48 -8.11 -1.63
C SER A 157 4.56 -8.87 -2.60
N ALA A 158 3.43 -8.26 -2.98
CA ALA A 158 2.52 -8.78 -3.99
C ALA A 158 3.16 -8.80 -5.38
N GLU A 159 3.86 -7.74 -5.80
CA GLU A 159 4.59 -7.71 -7.08
C GLU A 159 5.66 -8.81 -7.17
N LYS A 160 6.44 -9.02 -6.09
CA LYS A 160 7.42 -10.11 -6.01
C LYS A 160 6.76 -11.48 -6.13
N PHE A 161 5.61 -11.67 -5.50
CA PHE A 161 4.86 -12.93 -5.60
C PHE A 161 4.35 -13.17 -7.03
N LYS A 162 3.77 -12.15 -7.67
CA LYS A 162 3.32 -12.23 -9.06
C LYS A 162 4.46 -12.55 -10.02
N ALA A 163 5.59 -11.84 -9.88
CA ALA A 163 6.77 -12.05 -10.71
C ALA A 163 7.36 -13.45 -10.53
N LYS A 164 7.32 -14.01 -9.31
CA LYS A 164 7.86 -15.35 -9.04
C LYS A 164 6.98 -16.47 -9.60
N TYR A 165 5.66 -16.35 -9.53
CA TYR A 165 4.73 -17.44 -9.82
C TYR A 165 3.89 -17.26 -11.09
N ASN A 166 4.18 -16.20 -11.87
CA ASN A 166 3.50 -15.82 -13.10
C ASN A 166 1.96 -15.82 -12.97
N VAL A 167 1.47 -15.34 -11.82
CA VAL A 167 0.04 -15.26 -11.52
C VAL A 167 -0.45 -13.90 -12.03
N GLU A 168 -1.01 -13.87 -13.25
CA GLU A 168 -1.80 -12.74 -13.72
C GLU A 168 -3.17 -12.71 -13.06
N LYS A 169 -3.76 -11.51 -13.01
CA LYS A 169 -4.99 -11.15 -12.28
C LYS A 169 -6.13 -12.16 -12.43
#